data_AF-A0A2R6N9C2-F1
#
_entry.id   AF-A0A2R6N9C2-F1
#
_cell.length_a   1.000
_cell.length_b   1.000
_cell.length_c   1.000
_cell.angle_alpha   90.00
_cell.angle_beta   90.00
_cell.angle_gamma   90.00
#
_symmetry.space_group_name_H-M   'P 1'
#
loop_
_entity.id
_entity.type
_entity.pdbx_description
1 polymer ?
#
loop_
_entity_poly.entity_id
_entity_poly.type
_entity_poly.pdbx_seq_one_letter_code
_entity_poly.pdbx_strand_id
1 'polypeptide(L)'
;MIRENWRLVLLVVFVIAGGVALLAPPLGGGAANATAASPTADGPTNLQYGLELAGGTRIRAPLVGLTAEGVDVARGEQANTSQEIATALNVSAADVRVRTGNGSATVEVFPERVTGPESANGSGNVSAAEFARALQSAGLEASADDISEGVTEATYETAVNTLENKVSESGLAGGTVRTVQSAGERYIQIEVPNQNRSEVRELVATQGRVTTVAYFPTAG
;
A
#
# COMPACT_ATOMS: atom_id res chain seq x y z
N MET A 1 36.19 -39.50 -36.41
CA MET A 1 36.40 -39.14 -34.99
C MET A 1 35.46 -38.04 -34.50
N ILE A 2 35.24 -36.92 -35.23
CA ILE A 2 34.27 -35.86 -34.82
C ILE A 2 32.79 -36.30 -34.89
N ARG A 3 32.43 -37.20 -35.83
CA ARG A 3 31.06 -37.70 -35.97
C ARG A 3 30.63 -38.67 -34.86
N GLU A 4 31.56 -39.42 -34.28
CA GLU A 4 31.27 -40.40 -33.22
C GLU A 4 30.95 -39.74 -31.88
N ASN A 5 31.59 -38.59 -31.62
CA ASN A 5 31.51 -37.89 -30.34
C ASN A 5 30.70 -36.58 -30.45
N TRP A 6 29.79 -36.48 -31.41
CA TRP A 6 29.02 -35.25 -31.66
C TRP A 6 28.22 -34.78 -30.42
N ARG A 7 27.74 -35.71 -29.59
CA ARG A 7 27.10 -35.41 -28.30
C ARG A 7 28.05 -34.75 -27.30
N LEU A 8 29.30 -35.22 -27.25
CA LEU A 8 30.35 -34.64 -26.41
C LEU A 8 30.71 -33.22 -26.88
N VAL A 9 30.82 -33.03 -28.21
CA VAL A 9 31.07 -31.72 -28.80
C VAL A 9 29.93 -30.74 -28.47
N LEU A 10 28.67 -31.17 -28.58
CA LEU A 10 27.52 -30.33 -28.22
C LEU A 10 27.53 -29.95 -26.73
N LEU A 11 27.86 -30.90 -25.84
CA LEU A 11 27.92 -30.65 -24.41
C LEU A 11 29.03 -29.65 -24.06
N VAL A 12 30.22 -29.81 -24.64
CA VAL A 12 31.34 -28.86 -24.46
C VAL A 12 30.97 -27.46 -24.94
N VAL A 13 30.30 -27.35 -26.10
CA VAL A 13 29.81 -26.06 -26.61
C VAL A 13 28.78 -25.43 -25.66
N PHE A 14 27.84 -26.21 -25.11
CA PHE A 14 26.84 -25.70 -24.17
C PHE A 14 27.46 -25.24 -22.85
N VAL A 15 28.45 -25.97 -22.34
CA VAL A 15 29.18 -25.60 -21.12
C VAL A 15 29.98 -24.32 -21.32
N ILE A 16 30.66 -24.17 -22.47
CA ILE A 16 31.40 -22.95 -22.81
C ILE A 16 30.42 -21.78 -23.00
N ALA A 17 29.32 -21.97 -23.71
CA ALA A 17 28.30 -20.94 -23.91
C ALA A 17 27.66 -20.49 -22.57
N GLY A 18 27.37 -21.44 -21.67
CA GLY A 18 26.89 -21.15 -20.32
C GLY A 18 27.93 -20.40 -19.48
N GLY A 19 29.21 -20.76 -19.58
CA GLY A 19 30.30 -20.03 -18.93
C GLY A 19 30.45 -18.60 -19.45
N VAL A 20 30.34 -18.40 -20.76
CA VAL A 20 30.35 -17.06 -21.39
C VAL A 20 29.13 -16.25 -20.95
N ALA A 21 27.93 -16.84 -20.90
CA ALA A 21 26.73 -16.13 -20.46
C ALA A 21 26.82 -15.66 -18.99
N LEU A 22 27.59 -16.34 -18.16
CA LEU A 22 27.71 -16.06 -16.72
C LEU A 22 28.81 -15.02 -16.40
N LEU A 23 29.85 -14.92 -17.24
CA LEU A 23 31.02 -14.05 -17.03
C LEU A 23 31.21 -12.95 -18.09
N ALA A 24 30.48 -12.97 -19.21
CA ALA A 24 30.63 -11.94 -20.24
C ALA A 24 29.87 -10.66 -19.86
N PRO A 25 30.50 -9.48 -19.99
CA PRO A 25 29.80 -8.20 -19.97
C PRO A 25 28.72 -8.17 -21.06
N PRO A 26 27.57 -7.51 -20.85
CA PRO A 26 26.52 -7.44 -21.85
C PRO A 26 27.05 -6.72 -23.10
N LEU A 27 27.33 -7.50 -24.15
CA LEU A 27 27.69 -6.98 -25.47
C LEU A 27 26.41 -6.48 -26.14
N GLY A 28 25.97 -5.28 -25.77
CA GLY A 28 24.76 -4.66 -26.30
C GLY A 28 24.69 -3.18 -25.94
N GLY A 29 25.43 -2.35 -26.70
CA GLY A 29 25.29 -0.90 -26.64
C GLY A 29 24.14 -0.41 -27.52
N GLY A 30 23.06 0.04 -26.87
CA GLY A 30 22.05 1.00 -27.37
C GLY A 30 20.74 0.39 -27.91
N ALA A 31 19.53 0.86 -27.57
CA ALA A 31 19.06 1.87 -26.62
C ALA A 31 17.54 1.67 -26.42
N ALA A 32 17.02 1.69 -25.19
CA ALA A 32 15.67 2.18 -24.84
C ALA A 32 15.47 2.21 -23.31
N ASN A 33 15.84 3.35 -22.71
CA ASN A 33 15.29 3.96 -21.50
C ASN A 33 15.04 3.09 -20.25
N ALA A 34 16.06 2.97 -19.40
CA ALA A 34 15.89 2.75 -17.97
C ALA A 34 16.81 3.70 -17.20
N THR A 35 16.25 4.81 -16.75
CA THR A 35 16.84 5.63 -15.69
C THR A 35 16.80 4.83 -14.39
N ALA A 36 17.89 4.15 -14.05
CA ALA A 36 18.17 3.74 -12.68
C ALA A 36 19.69 3.64 -12.49
N ALA A 37 20.15 4.34 -11.47
CA ALA A 37 21.54 4.54 -11.13
C ALA A 37 22.25 3.25 -10.67
N SER A 38 23.55 3.22 -10.99
CA SER A 38 24.65 2.49 -10.34
C SER A 38 24.54 0.97 -10.16
N PRO A 39 25.26 0.18 -10.99
CA PRO A 39 25.85 -1.07 -10.57
C PRO A 39 27.32 -0.82 -10.20
N THR A 40 27.60 -0.40 -8.97
CA THR A 40 28.94 -0.61 -8.42
C THR A 40 28.89 -1.86 -7.56
N ALA A 41 28.90 -3.01 -8.23
CA ALA A 41 29.24 -4.28 -7.62
C ALA A 41 30.48 -4.80 -8.38
N ASP A 42 31.66 -4.46 -7.86
CA ASP A 42 32.94 -5.00 -8.34
C ASP A 42 32.95 -6.52 -8.09
N GLY A 43 32.52 -7.29 -9.09
CA GLY A 43 32.55 -8.74 -9.10
C GLY A 43 32.48 -9.27 -10.55
N PRO A 44 33.26 -10.30 -10.91
CA PRO A 44 33.40 -10.77 -12.30
C PRO A 44 32.20 -11.59 -12.84
N THR A 45 31.02 -11.49 -12.22
CA THR A 45 29.85 -12.32 -12.56
C THR A 45 28.61 -11.46 -12.83
N ASN A 46 27.79 -11.90 -13.79
CA ASN A 46 26.51 -11.26 -14.15
C ASN A 46 25.35 -11.75 -13.27
N LEU A 47 25.62 -11.99 -11.98
CA LEU A 47 24.61 -12.49 -11.06
C LEU A 47 23.83 -11.31 -10.46
N GLN A 48 22.57 -11.15 -10.88
CA GLN A 48 21.61 -10.32 -10.17
C GLN A 48 21.23 -11.04 -8.87
N TYR A 49 21.99 -10.79 -7.81
CA TYR A 49 21.70 -11.33 -6.50
C TYR A 49 20.43 -10.67 -5.94
N GLY A 50 19.39 -11.48 -5.68
CA GLY A 50 18.19 -11.03 -5.00
C GLY A 50 18.48 -10.55 -3.57
N LEU A 51 17.53 -9.79 -3.01
CA LEU A 51 17.56 -9.15 -1.69
C LEU A 51 17.97 -10.07 -0.52
N GLU A 52 17.86 -11.39 -0.69
CA GLU A 52 18.20 -12.42 0.31
C GLU A 52 19.70 -12.48 0.65
N LEU A 53 20.59 -11.95 -0.20
CA LEU A 53 22.04 -11.95 0.03
C LEU A 53 22.62 -10.57 0.35
N ALA A 54 21.91 -9.47 0.03
CA ALA A 54 22.32 -8.10 0.34
C ALA A 54 21.81 -7.63 1.72
N GLY A 55 20.78 -8.30 2.26
CA GLY A 55 20.08 -7.82 3.45
C GLY A 55 19.05 -6.75 3.11
N GLY A 56 17.90 -6.81 3.75
CA GLY A 56 16.81 -5.87 3.53
C GLY A 56 15.57 -6.23 4.32
N THR A 57 14.66 -5.28 4.43
CA THR A 57 13.40 -5.44 5.14
C THR A 57 12.25 -5.50 4.15
N ARG A 58 11.38 -6.50 4.33
CA ARG A 58 10.07 -6.59 3.68
C ARG A 58 8.96 -6.47 4.73
N ILE A 59 8.07 -5.50 4.57
CA ILE A 59 6.88 -5.29 5.42
C ILE A 59 5.62 -5.51 4.60
N ARG A 60 4.62 -6.16 5.21
CA ARG A 60 3.25 -6.24 4.70
C ARG A 60 2.37 -5.34 5.57
N ALA A 61 1.66 -4.41 4.95
CA ALA A 61 0.78 -3.45 5.60
C ALA A 61 -0.63 -3.60 5.02
N PRO A 62 -1.50 -4.42 5.63
CA PRO A 62 -2.92 -4.45 5.25
C PRO A 62 -3.59 -3.14 5.63
N LEU A 63 -4.55 -2.70 4.83
CA LEU A 63 -5.38 -1.54 5.15
C LEU A 63 -6.66 -2.02 5.83
N VAL A 64 -6.96 -1.43 6.98
CA VAL A 64 -8.17 -1.72 7.76
C VAL A 64 -9.19 -0.63 7.44
N GLY A 65 -10.40 -1.03 7.05
CA GLY A 65 -11.46 -0.11 6.71
C GLY A 65 -12.79 -0.80 6.44
N LEU A 66 -13.85 0.00 6.41
CA LEU A 66 -15.16 -0.39 5.90
C LEU A 66 -15.56 0.62 4.83
N THR A 67 -16.19 0.13 3.76
CA THR A 67 -16.61 0.94 2.62
C THR A 67 -18.09 0.76 2.36
N ALA A 68 -18.80 1.87 2.19
CA ALA A 68 -20.16 1.92 1.65
C ALA A 68 -20.10 2.63 0.29
N GLU A 69 -20.49 1.95 -0.77
CA GLU A 69 -20.56 2.51 -2.12
C GLU A 69 -22.01 2.80 -2.51
N GLY A 70 -22.23 3.74 -3.42
CA GLY A 70 -23.56 4.00 -3.95
C GLY A 70 -24.47 4.81 -3.02
N VAL A 71 -23.93 5.44 -1.98
CA VAL A 71 -24.73 6.27 -1.05
C VAL A 71 -25.02 7.64 -1.65
N ASP A 72 -26.20 8.19 -1.34
CA ASP A 72 -26.63 9.49 -1.87
C ASP A 72 -26.17 10.63 -0.95
N VAL A 73 -24.98 11.18 -1.24
CA VAL A 73 -24.45 12.36 -0.54
C VAL A 73 -24.39 13.53 -1.52
N ALA A 74 -25.04 14.64 -1.17
CA ALA A 74 -25.03 15.82 -2.02
C ALA A 74 -23.64 16.47 -2.10
N ARG A 75 -23.34 17.11 -3.24
CA ARG A 75 -22.10 17.88 -3.38
C ARG A 75 -22.11 19.07 -2.42
N GLY A 76 -21.05 19.20 -1.62
CA GLY A 76 -20.90 20.26 -0.61
C GLY A 76 -21.23 19.79 0.81
N GLU A 77 -21.88 18.64 0.97
CA GLU A 77 -22.26 18.12 2.29
C GLU A 77 -21.23 17.16 2.88
N GLN A 78 -20.17 16.82 2.14
CA GLN A 78 -19.19 15.79 2.53
C GLN A 78 -18.61 16.03 3.93
N ALA A 79 -18.31 17.28 4.27
CA ALA A 79 -17.75 17.62 5.58
C ALA A 79 -18.76 17.42 6.72
N ASN A 80 -20.03 17.80 6.51
CA ASN A 80 -21.09 17.64 7.50
C ASN A 80 -21.41 16.15 7.69
N THR A 81 -21.62 15.41 6.58
CA THR A 81 -21.86 13.96 6.60
C THR A 81 -20.71 13.22 7.29
N SER A 82 -19.47 13.56 6.97
CA SER A 82 -18.28 12.97 7.61
C SER A 82 -18.27 13.21 9.13
N GLN A 83 -18.64 14.43 9.56
CA GLN A 83 -18.68 14.79 10.98
C GLN A 83 -19.81 14.08 11.72
N GLU A 84 -20.99 13.94 11.11
CA GLU A 84 -22.13 13.22 11.68
C GLU A 84 -21.82 11.73 11.87
N ILE A 85 -21.29 11.09 10.84
CA ILE A 85 -20.87 9.68 10.88
C ILE A 85 -19.77 9.49 11.94
N ALA A 86 -18.76 10.36 11.97
CA ALA A 86 -17.69 10.28 12.95
C ALA A 86 -18.20 10.42 14.38
N THR A 87 -19.17 11.30 14.61
CA THR A 87 -19.82 11.49 15.90
C THR A 87 -20.63 10.25 16.31
N ALA A 88 -21.39 9.67 15.37
CA ALA A 88 -22.18 8.47 15.62
C ALA A 88 -21.31 7.24 15.92
N LEU A 89 -20.13 7.14 15.30
CA LEU A 89 -19.17 6.05 15.51
C LEU A 89 -18.18 6.32 16.65
N ASN A 90 -18.17 7.53 17.23
CA ASN A 90 -17.17 7.96 18.21
C ASN A 90 -15.72 7.76 17.71
N VAL A 91 -15.47 8.17 16.46
CA VAL A 91 -14.14 8.17 15.80
C VAL A 91 -13.73 9.59 15.41
N SER A 92 -12.48 9.78 14.96
CA SER A 92 -12.08 11.10 14.44
C SER A 92 -12.78 11.37 13.11
N ALA A 93 -13.17 12.62 12.87
CA ALA A 93 -13.64 13.04 11.54
C ALA A 93 -12.59 12.81 10.44
N ALA A 94 -11.30 12.76 10.79
CA ALA A 94 -10.22 12.40 9.87
C ALA A 94 -10.20 10.90 9.51
N ASP A 95 -10.83 10.06 10.31
CA ASP A 95 -10.94 8.61 10.08
C ASP A 95 -12.18 8.26 9.24
N VAL A 96 -12.97 9.26 8.83
CA VAL A 96 -14.09 9.12 7.90
C VAL A 96 -13.76 9.88 6.63
N ARG A 97 -14.01 9.27 5.47
CA ARG A 97 -13.81 9.91 4.18
C ARG A 97 -15.02 9.72 3.29
N VAL A 98 -15.55 10.85 2.84
CA VAL A 98 -16.67 10.91 1.90
C VAL A 98 -16.14 11.41 0.55
N ARG A 99 -16.25 10.58 -0.50
CA ARG A 99 -15.91 10.96 -1.87
C ARG A 99 -17.17 10.97 -2.71
N THR A 100 -17.53 12.12 -3.25
CA THR A 100 -18.67 12.24 -4.17
C THR A 100 -18.20 12.04 -5.61
N GLY A 101 -18.91 11.19 -6.35
CA GLY A 101 -18.71 10.93 -7.77
C GLY A 101 -19.80 11.55 -8.65
N ASN A 102 -19.97 11.00 -9.85
CA ASN A 102 -21.04 11.40 -10.76
C ASN A 102 -22.30 10.57 -10.47
N GLY A 103 -23.12 11.03 -9.51
CA GLY A 103 -24.44 10.46 -9.21
C GLY A 103 -24.51 9.54 -8.00
N SER A 104 -23.38 9.27 -7.34
CA SER A 104 -23.32 8.59 -6.03
C SER A 104 -22.04 8.98 -5.29
N ALA A 105 -21.98 8.65 -4.01
CA ALA A 105 -20.81 8.81 -3.18
C ALA A 105 -20.31 7.47 -2.63
N THR A 106 -19.03 7.47 -2.27
CA THR A 106 -18.38 6.39 -1.52
C THR A 106 -17.97 6.94 -0.16
N VAL A 107 -18.36 6.23 0.89
CA VAL A 107 -17.98 6.56 2.27
C VAL A 107 -17.09 5.45 2.78
N GLU A 108 -15.91 5.82 3.25
CA GLU A 108 -14.96 4.91 3.90
C GLU A 108 -14.76 5.34 5.35
N VAL A 109 -14.67 4.38 6.26
CA VAL A 109 -14.21 4.59 7.64
C VAL A 109 -12.96 3.77 7.89
N PHE A 110 -12.00 4.35 8.61
CA PHE A 110 -10.69 3.78 8.92
C PHE A 110 -10.56 3.54 10.44
N PRO A 111 -11.28 2.55 10.99
CA PRO A 111 -11.19 2.24 12.41
C PRO A 111 -9.83 1.63 12.76
N GLU A 112 -9.47 1.64 14.04
CA GLU A 112 -8.30 0.91 14.52
C GLU A 112 -8.44 -0.59 14.25
N ARG A 113 -9.66 -1.12 14.37
CA ARG A 113 -10.00 -2.51 14.04
C ARG A 113 -11.42 -2.60 13.50
N VAL A 114 -11.59 -3.48 12.51
CA VAL A 114 -12.92 -3.97 12.11
C VAL A 114 -13.28 -5.16 12.99
N THR A 115 -14.47 -5.13 13.59
CA THR A 115 -14.99 -6.22 14.43
C THR A 115 -16.13 -6.95 13.75
N GLY A 116 -16.45 -8.14 14.25
CA GLY A 116 -17.57 -8.95 13.75
C GLY A 116 -18.91 -8.21 13.75
N PRO A 117 -19.94 -8.82 13.14
CA PRO A 117 -21.12 -8.12 12.63
C PRO A 117 -22.04 -7.46 13.68
N GLU A 118 -21.92 -7.82 14.96
CA GLU A 118 -22.95 -7.45 15.95
C GLU A 118 -22.61 -6.21 16.80
N SER A 119 -21.35 -6.01 17.19
CA SER A 119 -20.87 -4.77 17.84
C SER A 119 -19.35 -4.74 18.03
N ALA A 120 -18.78 -3.56 17.86
CA ALA A 120 -17.43 -3.22 18.25
C ALA A 120 -17.37 -2.85 19.74
N ASN A 121 -16.95 -3.79 20.59
CA ASN A 121 -16.60 -3.44 21.96
C ASN A 121 -15.25 -2.70 21.98
N GLY A 122 -15.25 -1.44 22.42
CA GLY A 122 -14.04 -0.62 22.64
C GLY A 122 -13.90 0.56 21.66
N SER A 123 -13.34 1.66 22.17
CA SER A 123 -13.10 2.88 21.37
C SER A 123 -12.23 2.58 20.15
N GLY A 124 -12.57 3.15 19.00
CA GLY A 124 -11.82 3.01 17.75
C GLY A 124 -12.09 1.73 16.97
N ASN A 125 -12.89 0.80 17.51
CA ASN A 125 -13.35 -0.38 16.78
C ASN A 125 -14.70 -0.07 16.09
N VAL A 126 -14.93 -0.60 14.88
CA VAL A 126 -16.20 -0.42 14.17
C VAL A 126 -16.63 -1.72 13.48
N SER A 127 -17.89 -2.11 13.63
CA SER A 127 -18.53 -3.20 12.86
C SER A 127 -19.32 -2.67 11.66
N ALA A 128 -19.59 -3.54 10.68
CA ALA A 128 -20.44 -3.21 9.53
C ALA A 128 -21.84 -2.70 9.96
N ALA A 129 -22.44 -3.29 10.99
CA ALA A 129 -23.75 -2.87 11.48
C ALA A 129 -23.72 -1.49 12.16
N GLU A 130 -22.67 -1.16 12.90
CA GLU A 130 -22.50 0.18 13.47
C GLU A 130 -22.26 1.22 12.38
N PHE A 131 -21.46 0.89 11.37
CA PHE A 131 -21.23 1.80 10.25
C PHE A 131 -22.53 2.06 9.46
N ALA A 132 -23.32 1.02 9.18
CA ALA A 132 -24.63 1.19 8.56
C ALA A 132 -25.57 2.07 9.40
N ARG A 133 -25.63 1.87 10.73
CA ARG A 133 -26.43 2.72 11.62
C ARG A 133 -25.94 4.17 11.64
N ALA A 134 -24.63 4.39 11.57
CA ALA A 134 -24.06 5.73 11.49
C ALA A 134 -24.45 6.44 10.18
N LEU A 135 -24.41 5.74 9.06
CA LEU A 135 -24.90 6.24 7.77
C LEU A 135 -26.40 6.60 7.85
N GLN A 136 -27.22 5.73 8.44
CA GLN A 136 -28.65 6.00 8.67
C GLN A 136 -28.89 7.23 9.56
N SER A 137 -28.07 7.41 10.60
CA SER A 137 -28.16 8.59 11.49
C SER A 137 -27.82 9.90 10.78
N ALA A 138 -27.00 9.85 9.73
CA ALA A 138 -26.68 10.96 8.83
C ALA A 138 -27.70 11.11 7.68
N GLY A 139 -28.83 10.40 7.74
CA GLY A 139 -29.90 10.47 6.73
C GLY A 139 -29.63 9.68 5.46
N LEU A 140 -28.62 8.80 5.43
CA LEU A 140 -28.26 8.00 4.26
C LEU A 140 -28.92 6.61 4.31
N GLU A 141 -29.39 6.13 3.16
CA GLU A 141 -29.90 4.78 3.03
C GLU A 141 -28.74 3.78 2.90
N ALA A 142 -28.52 2.97 3.94
CA ALA A 142 -27.53 1.89 3.94
C ALA A 142 -27.95 0.78 4.90
N SER A 143 -27.64 -0.46 4.56
CA SER A 143 -27.77 -1.65 5.40
C SER A 143 -26.41 -2.29 5.66
N ALA A 144 -26.33 -3.23 6.62
CA ALA A 144 -25.08 -3.91 6.92
C ALA A 144 -24.55 -4.73 5.72
N ASP A 145 -25.45 -5.20 4.84
CA ASP A 145 -25.10 -5.95 3.64
C ASP A 145 -24.52 -5.06 2.53
N ASP A 146 -24.77 -3.74 2.58
CA ASP A 146 -24.19 -2.76 1.66
C ASP A 146 -22.75 -2.37 2.06
N ILE A 147 -22.31 -2.77 3.25
CA ILE A 147 -20.98 -2.47 3.77
C ILE A 147 -20.00 -3.56 3.38
N SER A 148 -18.97 -3.18 2.64
CA SER A 148 -17.85 -4.05 2.29
C SER A 148 -16.67 -3.85 3.23
N GLU A 149 -16.05 -4.94 3.68
CA GLU A 149 -14.78 -4.88 4.39
C GLU A 149 -13.65 -4.47 3.45
N GLY A 150 -12.75 -3.63 3.96
CA GLY A 150 -11.63 -3.07 3.22
C GLY A 150 -11.87 -1.64 2.77
N VAL A 151 -10.96 -1.19 1.91
CA VAL A 151 -10.92 0.17 1.38
C VAL A 151 -10.89 0.14 -0.14
N THR A 152 -11.28 1.25 -0.74
CA THR A 152 -11.32 1.45 -2.19
C THR A 152 -9.93 1.45 -2.83
N GLU A 153 -9.88 1.24 -4.16
CA GLU A 153 -8.65 1.34 -4.95
C GLU A 153 -7.97 2.70 -4.81
N ALA A 154 -8.76 3.79 -4.83
CA ALA A 154 -8.25 5.14 -4.66
C ALA A 154 -7.56 5.34 -3.29
N THR A 155 -8.02 4.63 -2.25
CA THR A 155 -7.37 4.63 -0.95
C THR A 155 -6.05 3.86 -0.97
N TYR A 156 -5.99 2.72 -1.66
CA TYR A 156 -4.73 2.00 -1.88
C TYR A 156 -3.71 2.85 -2.63
N GLU A 157 -4.11 3.50 -3.72
CA GLU A 157 -3.23 4.38 -4.51
C GLU A 157 -2.70 5.53 -3.66
N THR A 158 -3.57 6.20 -2.89
CA THR A 158 -3.16 7.27 -1.97
C THR A 158 -2.16 6.76 -0.94
N ALA A 159 -2.40 5.58 -0.36
CA ALA A 159 -1.53 5.00 0.65
C ALA A 159 -0.17 4.59 0.05
N VAL A 160 -0.14 3.98 -1.14
CA VAL A 160 1.10 3.67 -1.87
C VAL A 160 1.89 4.96 -2.13
N ASN A 161 1.28 5.98 -2.73
CA ASN A 161 1.96 7.25 -3.02
C ASN A 161 2.52 7.92 -1.75
N THR A 162 1.76 7.88 -0.65
CA THR A 162 2.21 8.44 0.64
C THR A 162 3.40 7.67 1.21
N LEU A 163 3.36 6.34 1.14
CA LEU A 163 4.44 5.48 1.62
C LEU A 163 5.69 5.58 0.73
N GLU A 164 5.53 5.69 -0.59
CA GLU A 164 6.62 5.95 -1.52
C GLU A 164 7.30 7.28 -1.20
N ASN A 165 6.53 8.34 -0.96
CA ASN A 165 7.08 9.64 -0.56
C ASN A 165 7.86 9.54 0.77
N LYS A 166 7.30 8.87 1.78
CA LYS A 166 8.01 8.66 3.06
C LYS A 166 9.32 7.89 2.90
N VAL A 167 9.32 6.82 2.11
CA VAL A 167 10.52 6.02 1.84
C VAL A 167 11.56 6.84 1.08
N SER A 168 11.12 7.68 0.15
CA SER A 168 11.98 8.56 -0.63
C SER A 168 12.60 9.67 0.23
N GLU A 169 11.80 10.34 1.05
CA GLU A 169 12.20 11.47 1.90
C GLU A 169 13.09 11.06 3.08
N SER A 170 12.95 9.84 3.58
CA SER A 170 13.77 9.30 4.67
C SER A 170 15.21 8.94 4.24
N GLY A 171 15.57 9.16 2.97
CA GLY A 171 16.90 8.84 2.45
C GLY A 171 17.12 7.34 2.21
N LEU A 172 16.05 6.54 2.25
CA LEU A 172 16.07 5.09 2.00
C LEU A 172 16.04 4.82 0.49
N ALA A 173 17.10 5.26 -0.19
CA ALA A 173 17.23 5.14 -1.63
C ALA A 173 17.12 3.67 -2.08
N GLY A 174 16.22 3.41 -3.03
CA GLY A 174 15.98 2.07 -3.59
C GLY A 174 14.89 1.26 -2.90
N GLY A 175 14.15 1.84 -1.96
CA GLY A 175 12.92 1.21 -1.46
C GLY A 175 11.81 1.16 -2.51
N THR A 176 10.99 0.11 -2.48
CA THR A 176 9.83 -0.06 -3.37
C THR A 176 8.57 -0.25 -2.55
N VAL A 177 7.46 0.32 -3.02
CA VAL A 177 6.14 0.17 -2.42
C VAL A 177 5.18 -0.24 -3.53
N ARG A 178 4.31 -1.22 -3.26
CA ARG A 178 3.31 -1.67 -4.24
C ARG A 178 2.14 -2.36 -3.56
N THR A 179 0.98 -2.31 -4.21
CA THR A 179 -0.15 -3.15 -3.84
C THR A 179 0.10 -4.58 -4.30
N VAL A 180 -0.09 -5.54 -3.39
CA VAL A 180 -0.02 -6.98 -3.68
C VAL A 180 -1.34 -7.62 -3.29
N GLN A 181 -1.81 -8.53 -4.14
CA GLN A 181 -2.96 -9.39 -3.85
C GLN A 181 -2.48 -10.83 -3.78
N SER A 182 -2.72 -11.50 -2.65
CA SER A 182 -2.29 -12.88 -2.42
C SER A 182 -3.24 -13.57 -1.46
N ALA A 183 -3.61 -14.81 -1.75
CA ALA A 183 -4.49 -15.64 -0.90
C ALA A 183 -5.84 -14.97 -0.53
N GLY A 184 -6.39 -14.16 -1.43
CA GLY A 184 -7.64 -13.43 -1.19
C GLY A 184 -7.48 -12.13 -0.39
N GLU A 185 -6.29 -11.86 0.14
CA GLU A 185 -5.98 -10.63 0.87
C GLU A 185 -5.27 -9.62 -0.03
N ARG A 186 -5.61 -8.35 0.13
CA ARG A 186 -4.91 -7.23 -0.49
C ARG A 186 -4.15 -6.45 0.58
N TYR A 187 -2.89 -6.14 0.31
CA TYR A 187 -2.04 -5.39 1.24
C TYR A 187 -0.99 -4.59 0.48
N ILE A 188 -0.42 -3.59 1.16
CA ILE A 188 0.72 -2.84 0.64
C ILE A 188 2.00 -3.57 1.05
N GLN A 189 2.84 -3.89 0.08
CA GLN A 189 4.17 -4.44 0.30
C GLN A 189 5.19 -3.31 0.21
N ILE A 190 6.03 -3.20 1.24
CA ILE A 190 7.15 -2.26 1.31
C ILE A 190 8.43 -3.08 1.39
N GLU A 191 9.36 -2.84 0.48
CA GLU A 191 10.68 -3.49 0.46
C GLU A 191 11.76 -2.42 0.48
N VAL A 192 12.65 -2.47 1.46
CA VAL A 192 13.74 -1.51 1.60
C VAL A 192 15.07 -2.25 1.76
N PRO A 193 16.04 -2.03 0.84
CA PRO A 193 17.35 -2.68 0.92
C PRO A 193 18.18 -2.10 2.07
N ASN A 194 19.03 -2.94 2.69
CA ASN A 194 20.00 -2.51 3.71
C ASN A 194 19.42 -1.76 4.93
N GLN A 195 18.12 -1.92 5.22
CA GLN A 195 17.44 -1.24 6.34
C GLN A 195 16.89 -2.23 7.36
N ASN A 196 16.84 -1.79 8.62
CA ASN A 196 16.30 -2.61 9.70
C ASN A 196 14.78 -2.58 9.74
N ARG A 197 14.17 -3.69 10.16
CA ARG A 197 12.71 -3.82 10.21
C ARG A 197 12.04 -2.80 11.13
N SER A 198 12.69 -2.45 12.23
CA SER A 198 12.17 -1.49 13.20
C SER A 198 12.10 -0.08 12.64
N GLU A 199 13.15 0.36 11.93
CA GLU A 199 13.22 1.69 11.30
C GLU A 199 12.16 1.82 10.21
N VAL A 200 12.04 0.83 9.33
CA VAL A 200 11.01 0.82 8.28
C VAL A 200 9.62 0.77 8.91
N ARG A 201 9.41 -0.01 9.98
CA ARG A 201 8.13 -0.06 10.69
C ARG A 201 7.75 1.29 11.28
N GLU A 202 8.66 1.97 11.96
CA GLU A 202 8.42 3.28 12.58
C GLU A 202 8.04 4.34 11.53
N LEU A 203 8.76 4.34 10.41
CA LEU A 203 8.49 5.23 9.27
C LEU A 203 7.07 5.03 8.72
N VAL A 204 6.63 3.78 8.54
CA VAL A 204 5.34 3.47 7.91
C VAL A 204 4.17 3.48 8.89
N ALA A 205 4.41 3.29 10.19
CA ALA A 205 3.36 3.29 11.21
C ALA A 205 2.83 4.70 11.51
N THR A 206 3.66 5.73 11.35
CA THR A 206 3.26 7.11 11.64
C THR A 206 2.36 7.65 10.54
N GLN A 207 1.09 7.96 10.84
CA GLN A 207 0.14 8.52 9.86
C GLN A 207 0.42 9.98 9.48
N GLY A 208 1.24 10.71 10.26
CA GLY A 208 1.64 12.09 9.92
C GLY A 208 0.48 13.09 9.93
N ARG A 209 -0.41 13.01 10.93
CA ARG A 209 -1.61 13.86 11.03
C ARG A 209 -1.22 15.30 11.38
N VAL A 210 -1.77 16.27 10.65
CA VAL A 210 -1.62 17.70 10.93
C VAL A 210 -3.00 18.28 11.23
N THR A 211 -3.16 18.90 12.41
CA THR A 211 -4.40 19.56 12.81
C THR A 211 -4.13 21.05 13.01
N THR A 212 -4.87 21.90 12.31
CA THR A 212 -4.84 23.35 12.55
C THR A 212 -5.95 23.70 13.53
N VAL A 213 -5.59 24.21 14.71
CA VAL A 213 -6.55 24.65 15.74
C VAL A 213 -6.57 26.18 15.77
N ALA A 214 -7.73 26.78 15.51
CA ALA A 214 -7.94 28.22 15.66
C ALA A 214 -8.44 28.52 17.08
N TYR A 215 -7.70 29.34 17.84
CA TYR A 215 -8.13 29.84 19.15
C TYR A 215 -8.77 31.22 19.00
N PHE A 216 -9.90 31.45 19.67
CA PHE A 216 -10.45 32.79 19.86
C PHE A 216 -10.50 33.11 21.37
N PRO A 217 -10.13 34.34 21.78
CA PRO A 217 -10.21 34.73 23.19
C PRO A 217 -11.67 34.93 23.62
N THR A 218 -12.08 34.27 24.70
CA THR A 218 -13.31 34.61 25.42
C THR A 218 -13.00 35.78 26.34
N ALA A 219 -13.62 36.94 26.10
CA ALA A 219 -13.51 38.08 27.02
C ALA A 219 -14.01 37.65 28.41
N GLY A 220 -13.14 37.81 29.42
CA GLY A 220 -13.46 37.58 30.83
C GLY A 220 -14.22 38.73 31.46
#